data_AF-A0AAW0IJ11-F1
#
_entry.id   AF-A0AAW0IJ11-F1
#
_cell.length_a   1.000
_cell.length_b   1.000
_cell.length_c   1.000
_cell.angle_alpha   90.00
_cell.angle_beta   90.00
_cell.angle_gamma   90.00
#
_symmetry.space_group_name_H-M   'P 1'
#
loop_
_entity.id
_entity.type
_entity.pdbx_description
1 polymer ?
#
loop_
_entity_poly.entity_id
_entity_poly.type
_entity_poly.pdbx_seq_one_letter_code
_entity_poly.pdbx_strand_id
1 'polypeptide(L)'
;MLSKGNLNLTGFLESLWRDIDMKRLHHDPSHDLNFIIVSHGLTARVFLMKWFKWTVEQFEHLNNLGNCEFRVIELGNGGEYSLAIHHTEEEMQEWGLDKDMIADQKWRANAHRGEWNGNCPWYLNAFFDHLDDSDDNEDSDDEAPSDSSSICA
;
A
#
# COMPACT_ATOMS: atom_id res chain seq x y z
N MET A 1 2.33 37.37 -8.91
CA MET A 1 3.33 36.33 -9.24
C MET A 1 2.81 35.01 -8.69
N LEU A 2 2.20 34.17 -9.53
CA LEU A 2 1.86 32.81 -9.15
C LEU A 2 3.18 32.03 -9.09
N SER A 3 3.64 31.70 -7.89
CA SER A 3 4.75 30.78 -7.70
C SER A 3 4.33 29.45 -8.34
N LYS A 4 4.92 29.11 -9.48
CA LYS A 4 4.84 27.76 -10.04
C LYS A 4 5.69 26.87 -9.13
N GLY A 5 5.12 26.46 -8.01
CA GLY A 5 5.64 25.31 -7.27
C GLY A 5 5.49 24.10 -8.18
N ASN A 6 6.60 23.51 -8.60
CA ASN A 6 6.58 22.20 -9.23
C ASN A 6 6.10 21.20 -8.18
N LEU A 7 4.79 20.97 -8.14
CA LEU A 7 4.19 19.97 -7.28
C LEU A 7 4.48 18.61 -7.91
N ASN A 8 5.50 17.92 -7.40
CA ASN A 8 5.73 16.54 -7.75
C ASN A 8 4.55 15.70 -7.26
N LEU A 9 4.15 14.69 -8.04
CA LEU A 9 3.03 13.83 -7.69
C LEU A 9 3.22 13.20 -6.31
N THR A 10 4.44 12.74 -6.01
CA THR A 10 4.78 12.17 -4.70
C THR A 10 4.57 13.15 -3.55
N GLY A 11 5.01 14.41 -3.66
CA GLY A 11 4.79 15.42 -2.62
C GLY A 11 3.32 15.82 -2.46
N PHE A 12 2.57 15.87 -3.57
CA PHE A 12 1.11 16.06 -3.50
C PHE A 12 0.44 14.93 -2.72
N LEU A 13 0.75 13.67 -3.05
CA LEU A 13 0.13 12.51 -2.41
C LEU A 13 0.48 12.42 -0.92
N GLU A 14 1.73 12.69 -0.56
CA GLU A 14 2.13 12.71 0.85
C GLU A 14 1.47 13.85 1.65
N SER A 15 1.28 15.01 1.03
CA SER A 15 0.56 16.11 1.68
C SER A 15 -0.91 15.76 1.85
N LEU A 16 -1.56 15.23 0.81
CA LEU A 16 -2.95 14.81 0.83
C LEU A 16 -3.19 13.73 1.90
N TRP A 17 -2.34 12.71 1.95
CA TRP A 17 -2.41 11.67 3.00
C TRP A 17 -2.30 12.24 4.40
N ARG A 18 -1.34 13.15 4.63
CA ARG A 18 -1.18 13.82 5.93
C ARG A 18 -2.39 14.67 6.29
N ASP A 19 -2.96 15.39 5.33
CA ASP A 19 -4.13 16.22 5.58
C ASP A 19 -5.38 15.39 5.91
N ILE A 20 -5.54 14.21 5.27
CA ILE A 20 -6.57 13.21 5.60
C ILE A 20 -6.35 12.67 7.01
N ASP A 21 -5.15 12.15 7.30
CA ASP A 21 -4.81 11.50 8.56
C ASP A 21 -4.92 12.46 9.76
N MET A 22 -4.43 13.69 9.59
CA MET A 22 -4.48 14.72 10.63
C MET A 22 -5.88 15.36 10.81
N LYS A 23 -6.92 14.89 10.08
CA LYS A 23 -8.26 15.49 10.06
C LYS A 23 -8.25 17.01 9.82
N ARG A 24 -7.24 17.51 9.10
CA ARG A 24 -7.02 18.96 8.90
C ARG A 24 -8.08 19.60 8.01
N LEU A 25 -8.89 18.79 7.36
CA LEU A 25 -9.97 19.24 6.49
C LEU A 25 -11.22 19.72 7.25
N HIS A 26 -11.14 19.86 8.59
CA HIS A 26 -12.21 20.40 9.45
C HIS A 26 -13.58 19.78 9.14
N HIS A 27 -13.57 18.45 8.98
CA HIS A 27 -14.76 17.72 8.60
C HIS A 27 -15.61 17.41 9.83
N ASP A 28 -16.89 17.78 9.76
CA ASP A 28 -17.89 17.37 10.74
C ASP A 28 -18.11 15.86 10.63
N PRO A 29 -17.91 15.09 11.72
CA PRO A 29 -18.09 13.63 11.70
C PRO A 29 -19.52 13.18 11.38
N SER A 30 -20.50 14.09 11.31
CA SER A 30 -21.87 13.80 10.88
C SER A 30 -22.07 13.78 9.36
N HIS A 31 -21.07 14.18 8.57
CA HIS A 31 -21.13 14.17 7.11
C HIS A 31 -20.08 13.20 6.56
N ASP A 32 -20.18 12.85 5.27
CA ASP A 32 -19.16 12.06 4.58
C ASP A 32 -18.20 12.98 3.82
N LEU A 33 -16.90 12.75 3.94
CA LEU A 33 -15.87 13.49 3.21
C LEU A 33 -15.53 12.77 1.91
N ASN A 34 -15.81 13.42 0.78
CA ASN A 34 -15.52 12.89 -0.55
C ASN A 34 -14.41 13.70 -1.21
N PHE A 35 -13.46 13.02 -1.85
CA PHE A 35 -12.39 13.64 -2.62
C PHE A 35 -12.61 13.49 -4.11
N ILE A 36 -12.36 14.56 -4.86
CA ILE A 36 -12.31 14.53 -6.32
C ILE A 36 -10.91 14.96 -6.74
N ILE A 37 -10.19 14.06 -7.40
CA ILE A 37 -8.85 14.31 -7.92
C ILE A 37 -8.94 14.42 -9.44
N VAL A 38 -8.66 15.61 -9.98
CA VAL A 38 -8.60 15.86 -11.43
C VAL A 38 -7.14 15.89 -11.86
N SER A 39 -6.75 14.99 -12.76
CA SER A 39 -5.35 14.85 -13.16
C SER A 39 -5.19 14.24 -14.56
N HIS A 40 -3.93 13.95 -14.94
CA HIS A 40 -3.59 13.23 -16.17
C HIS A 40 -3.62 11.71 -15.96
N GLY A 41 -3.82 10.94 -17.03
CA GLY A 41 -3.94 9.47 -16.96
C GLY A 41 -2.75 8.77 -16.28
N LEU A 42 -1.52 9.17 -16.61
CA LEU A 42 -0.31 8.63 -15.97
C LEU A 42 -0.29 8.93 -14.46
N THR A 43 -0.64 10.16 -14.10
CA THR A 43 -0.67 10.62 -12.71
C THR A 43 -1.72 9.86 -11.89
N ALA A 44 -2.89 9.60 -12.46
CA ALA A 44 -3.94 8.80 -11.84
C ALA A 44 -3.50 7.34 -11.63
N ARG A 45 -2.81 6.72 -12.61
CA ARG A 45 -2.26 5.37 -12.43
C ARG A 45 -1.23 5.29 -11.32
N VAL A 46 -0.30 6.26 -11.25
CA VAL A 46 0.71 6.29 -10.18
C VAL A 46 0.05 6.51 -8.81
N PHE A 47 -1.03 7.31 -8.75
CA PHE A 47 -1.84 7.42 -7.55
C PHE A 47 -2.43 6.07 -7.12
N LEU A 48 -3.08 5.34 -8.04
CA LEU A 48 -3.65 4.02 -7.75
C LEU A 48 -2.59 3.01 -7.31
N MET A 49 -1.44 2.99 -8.00
CA MET A 49 -0.29 2.16 -7.64
C MET A 49 0.16 2.45 -6.21
N LYS A 50 0.31 3.73 -5.84
CA LYS A 50 0.72 4.12 -4.48
C LYS A 50 -0.36 3.82 -3.44
N TRP A 51 -1.62 4.00 -3.79
CA TRP A 51 -2.75 3.78 -2.89
C TRP A 51 -2.93 2.30 -2.54
N PHE A 52 -2.95 1.44 -3.56
CA PHE A 52 -3.13 0.00 -3.40
C PHE A 52 -1.82 -0.77 -3.25
N LYS A 53 -0.69 -0.07 -3.23
CA LYS A 53 0.66 -0.65 -3.11
C LYS A 53 0.96 -1.70 -4.18
N TRP A 54 0.50 -1.45 -5.40
CA TRP A 54 0.78 -2.33 -6.55
C TRP A 54 2.25 -2.30 -6.94
N THR A 55 2.72 -3.43 -7.49
CA THR A 55 4.12 -3.55 -7.96
C THR A 55 4.35 -2.72 -9.24
N VAL A 56 5.62 -2.57 -9.63
CA VAL A 56 5.97 -1.88 -10.87
C VAL A 56 5.42 -2.65 -12.07
N GLU A 57 5.50 -3.97 -12.04
CA GLU A 57 4.99 -4.86 -13.09
C GLU A 57 3.47 -4.69 -13.21
N GLN A 58 2.75 -4.76 -12.08
CA GLN A 58 1.30 -4.52 -12.06
C GLN A 58 0.95 -3.13 -12.61
N PHE A 59 1.71 -2.11 -12.21
CA PHE A 59 1.52 -0.76 -12.71
C PHE A 59 1.71 -0.69 -14.23
N GLU A 60 2.74 -1.31 -14.80
CA GLU A 60 3.04 -1.26 -16.24
C GLU A 60 1.89 -1.81 -17.10
N HIS A 61 1.18 -2.83 -16.60
CA HIS A 61 0.05 -3.46 -17.29
C HIS A 61 -1.24 -2.62 -17.28
N LEU A 62 -1.34 -1.62 -16.41
CA LEU A 62 -2.53 -0.77 -16.36
C LEU A 62 -2.72 0.04 -17.65
N ASN A 63 -3.97 0.21 -18.06
CA ASN A 63 -4.34 1.10 -19.14
C ASN A 63 -4.46 2.55 -18.62
N ASN A 64 -4.11 3.52 -19.47
CA ASN A 64 -4.39 4.91 -19.15
C ASN A 64 -5.91 5.15 -19.17
N LEU A 65 -6.39 5.95 -18.23
CA LEU A 65 -7.76 6.44 -18.25
C LEU A 65 -8.00 7.23 -19.56
N GLY A 66 -9.14 7.00 -20.19
CA GLY A 66 -9.61 7.82 -21.31
C GLY A 66 -9.88 9.26 -20.89
N ASN A 67 -10.02 10.15 -21.87
CA ASN A 67 -10.37 11.54 -21.59
C ASN A 67 -11.73 11.64 -20.88
N CYS A 68 -11.77 12.34 -19.76
CA CYS A 68 -12.95 12.50 -18.90
C CYS A 68 -13.47 11.19 -18.28
N GLU A 69 -12.71 10.10 -18.34
CA GLU A 69 -13.01 8.92 -17.53
C GLU A 69 -12.68 9.16 -16.06
N PHE A 70 -13.37 8.43 -15.20
CA PHE A 70 -13.14 8.45 -13.75
C PHE A 70 -13.10 7.02 -13.20
N ARG A 71 -12.53 6.89 -12.01
CA ARG A 71 -12.55 5.68 -11.20
C ARG A 71 -12.95 6.08 -9.79
N VAL A 72 -13.90 5.33 -9.23
CA VAL A 72 -14.38 5.50 -7.86
C VAL A 72 -13.65 4.52 -6.96
N ILE A 73 -13.01 5.04 -5.91
CA ILE A 73 -12.47 4.25 -4.81
C ILE A 73 -13.35 4.55 -3.60
N GLU A 74 -13.98 3.52 -3.02
CA GLU A 74 -14.89 3.68 -1.88
C GLU A 74 -14.43 2.83 -0.69
N LEU A 75 -14.78 3.26 0.52
CA LEU A 75 -14.47 2.56 1.74
C LEU A 75 -15.38 1.33 1.88
N GLY A 76 -14.80 0.13 1.83
CA GLY A 76 -15.51 -1.13 2.06
C GLY A 76 -15.85 -1.36 3.53
N ASN A 77 -16.63 -2.41 3.78
CA ASN A 77 -17.16 -2.73 5.12
C ASN A 77 -16.04 -2.96 6.16
N GLY A 78 -14.87 -3.43 5.72
CA GLY A 78 -13.71 -3.71 6.55
C GLY A 78 -12.90 -2.48 6.94
N GLY A 79 -13.22 -1.31 6.37
CA GLY A 79 -12.43 -0.09 6.53
C GLY A 79 -11.28 0.04 5.53
N GLU A 80 -11.26 -0.80 4.49
CA GLU A 80 -10.30 -0.72 3.40
C GLU A 80 -10.96 -0.13 2.15
N TYR A 81 -10.25 0.79 1.49
CA TYR A 81 -10.72 1.37 0.24
C TYR A 81 -10.62 0.34 -0.91
N SER A 82 -11.59 0.34 -1.83
CA SER A 82 -11.65 -0.61 -2.95
C SER A 82 -12.27 0.01 -4.22
N LEU A 83 -11.80 -0.47 -5.38
CA LEU A 83 -12.42 -0.26 -6.69
C LEU A 83 -13.62 -1.19 -6.91
N ALA A 84 -13.65 -2.38 -6.32
CA ALA A 84 -14.66 -3.41 -6.61
C ALA A 84 -16.06 -3.12 -6.04
N ILE A 85 -16.25 -1.97 -5.37
CA ILE A 85 -17.55 -1.54 -4.84
C ILE A 85 -18.42 -0.94 -5.95
N HIS A 86 -17.83 -0.16 -6.84
CA HIS A 86 -18.54 0.55 -7.92
C HIS A 86 -18.25 0.02 -9.32
N HIS A 87 -17.29 -0.90 -9.45
CA HIS A 87 -16.81 -1.39 -10.74
C HIS A 87 -16.88 -2.91 -10.80
N THR A 88 -17.27 -3.40 -11.96
CA THR A 88 -17.34 -4.83 -12.28
C THR A 88 -15.94 -5.43 -12.47
N GLU A 89 -15.84 -6.75 -12.41
CA GLU A 89 -14.58 -7.45 -12.69
C GLU A 89 -14.15 -7.25 -14.14
N GLU A 90 -15.09 -7.27 -15.08
CA GLU A 90 -14.85 -7.05 -16.50
C GLU A 90 -14.25 -5.66 -16.76
N GLU A 91 -14.81 -4.62 -16.15
CA GLU A 91 -14.26 -3.26 -16.24
C GLU A 91 -12.82 -3.19 -15.68
N MET A 92 -12.57 -3.80 -14.52
CA MET A 92 -11.23 -3.83 -13.94
C MET A 92 -10.23 -4.57 -14.83
N GLN A 93 -10.63 -5.67 -15.47
CA GLN A 93 -9.80 -6.39 -16.45
C GLN A 93 -9.53 -5.53 -17.69
N GLU A 94 -10.52 -4.81 -18.20
CA GLU A 94 -10.35 -3.87 -19.32
C GLU A 94 -9.38 -2.73 -18.97
N TRP A 95 -9.23 -2.38 -17.70
CA TRP A 95 -8.23 -1.40 -17.24
C TRP A 95 -6.85 -1.98 -17.02
N GLY A 96 -6.65 -3.28 -17.27
CA GLY A 96 -5.37 -3.96 -17.16
C GLY A 96 -5.05 -4.43 -15.74
N LEU A 97 -6.04 -4.53 -14.84
CA LEU A 97 -5.82 -5.19 -13.55
C LEU A 97 -5.68 -6.69 -13.77
N ASP A 98 -4.64 -7.28 -13.20
CA ASP A 98 -4.47 -8.72 -13.19
C ASP A 98 -5.42 -9.41 -12.19
N LYS A 99 -5.39 -10.75 -12.18
CA LYS A 99 -6.27 -11.55 -11.33
C LYS A 99 -6.02 -11.33 -9.84
N ASP A 100 -4.78 -11.09 -9.44
CA ASP A 100 -4.40 -10.92 -8.05
C ASP A 100 -4.82 -9.52 -7.55
N MET A 101 -4.67 -8.50 -8.39
CA MET A 101 -5.18 -7.15 -8.15
C MET A 101 -6.69 -7.18 -7.97
N ILE A 102 -7.42 -7.85 -8.87
CA ILE A 102 -8.88 -7.95 -8.79
C ILE A 102 -9.32 -8.71 -7.55
N ALA A 103 -8.64 -9.81 -7.21
CA ALA A 103 -8.92 -10.56 -5.99
C ALA A 103 -8.71 -9.70 -4.73
N ASP A 104 -7.63 -8.91 -4.69
CA ASP A 104 -7.37 -7.95 -3.61
C ASP A 104 -8.46 -6.87 -3.53
N GLN A 105 -8.89 -6.29 -4.66
CA GLN A 105 -9.98 -5.31 -4.66
C GLN A 105 -11.30 -5.91 -4.15
N LYS A 106 -11.65 -7.11 -4.60
CA LYS A 106 -12.85 -7.82 -4.11
C LYS A 106 -12.76 -8.13 -2.62
N TRP A 107 -11.59 -8.52 -2.12
CA TRP A 107 -11.36 -8.73 -0.70
C TRP A 107 -11.55 -7.43 0.09
N ARG A 108 -10.91 -6.33 -0.33
CA ARG A 108 -11.04 -4.99 0.30
C ARG A 108 -12.48 -4.50 0.37
N ALA A 109 -13.29 -4.79 -0.65
CA ALA A 109 -14.71 -4.41 -0.67
C ALA A 109 -15.55 -5.15 0.39
N ASN A 110 -15.24 -6.44 0.63
CA ASN A 110 -16.10 -7.34 1.41
C ASN A 110 -15.53 -7.77 2.77
N ALA A 111 -14.26 -7.54 3.04
CA ALA A 111 -13.61 -7.95 4.28
C ALA A 111 -14.33 -7.35 5.49
N HIS A 112 -14.36 -8.09 6.60
CA HIS A 112 -14.86 -7.56 7.87
C HIS A 112 -13.73 -6.89 8.65
N ARG A 113 -14.06 -5.91 9.50
CA ARG A 113 -13.08 -5.25 10.37
C ARG A 113 -12.32 -6.30 11.19
N GLY A 114 -11.00 -6.35 11.01
CA GLY A 114 -10.11 -7.26 11.72
C GLY A 114 -9.76 -8.55 10.98
N GLU A 115 -10.36 -8.81 9.82
CA GLU A 115 -9.86 -9.85 8.91
C GLU A 115 -8.54 -9.39 8.29
N TRP A 116 -7.45 -10.08 8.61
CA TRP A 116 -6.13 -9.83 8.03
C TRP A 116 -5.95 -10.66 6.77
N ASN A 117 -5.60 -10.02 5.65
CA ASN A 117 -5.09 -10.75 4.50
C ASN A 117 -3.63 -11.14 4.74
N GLY A 118 -3.40 -12.22 5.49
CA GLY A 118 -2.06 -12.75 5.79
C GLY A 118 -1.31 -13.30 4.56
N ASN A 119 -1.98 -13.39 3.41
CA ASN A 119 -1.41 -13.86 2.15
C ASN A 119 -0.97 -12.70 1.23
N CYS A 120 -1.00 -11.45 1.71
CA CYS A 120 -0.56 -10.30 0.95
C CYS A 120 0.98 -10.23 0.87
N PRO A 121 1.58 -10.31 -0.34
CA PRO A 121 3.02 -10.21 -0.51
C PRO A 121 3.61 -8.87 -0.07
N TRP A 122 2.78 -7.88 0.26
CA TRP A 122 3.19 -6.49 0.48
C TRP A 122 3.15 -6.04 1.94
N TYR A 123 3.01 -6.96 2.91
CA TYR A 123 3.48 -6.65 4.25
C TYR A 123 5.01 -6.51 4.20
N LEU A 124 5.56 -5.56 4.95
CA LEU A 124 6.94 -5.06 4.88
C LEU A 124 8.05 -6.11 4.65
N ASN A 125 7.85 -7.37 5.03
CA ASN A 125 8.81 -8.46 4.88
C ASN A 125 9.29 -8.67 3.43
N ALA A 126 8.43 -8.70 2.40
CA ALA A 126 8.92 -9.02 1.04
C ALA A 126 9.89 -7.98 0.44
N PHE A 127 9.88 -6.74 0.95
CA PHE A 127 10.86 -5.73 0.55
C PHE A 127 12.23 -5.96 1.21
N PHE A 128 12.27 -6.59 2.38
CA PHE A 128 13.48 -6.93 3.13
C PHE A 128 13.88 -8.41 3.01
N ASP A 129 13.06 -9.29 2.44
CA ASP A 129 13.37 -10.73 2.27
C ASP A 129 14.64 -10.96 1.42
N HIS A 130 15.02 -10.00 0.58
CA HIS A 130 16.30 -10.03 -0.16
C HIS A 130 17.51 -9.53 0.65
N LEU A 131 17.30 -9.08 1.89
CA LEU A 131 18.35 -8.61 2.79
C LEU A 131 18.65 -9.61 3.92
N ASP A 132 17.88 -10.70 4.05
CA ASP A 132 18.03 -11.67 5.14
C ASP A 132 18.96 -12.85 4.80
N ASP A 133 19.57 -12.87 3.62
CA ASP A 133 20.57 -13.88 3.22
C ASP A 133 22.00 -13.32 3.31
N SER A 134 22.47 -12.95 4.50
CA SER A 134 23.91 -12.97 4.83
C SER A 134 24.20 -12.74 6.32
N ASP A 135 23.75 -13.64 7.19
CA ASP A 135 24.45 -13.91 8.45
C ASP A 135 24.17 -15.39 8.84
N ASP A 136 24.66 -16.29 7.99
CA ASP A 136 24.80 -17.69 8.37
C ASP A 136 25.98 -17.85 9.34
N ASN A 137 25.63 -18.51 10.44
CA ASN A 137 26.43 -18.83 11.61
C ASN A 137 27.36 -20.01 11.35
N GLU A 138 28.58 -19.97 11.91
CA GLU A 138 29.38 -21.14 12.32
C GLU A 138 30.14 -20.69 13.60
N ASP A 139 30.20 -21.37 14.75
CA ASP A 139 29.76 -22.69 15.15
C ASP A 139 29.83 -22.77 16.70
N SER A 140 28.74 -23.26 17.31
CA SER A 140 28.67 -24.41 18.22
C SER A 140 29.71 -24.62 19.36
N ASP A 141 29.20 -24.57 20.60
CA ASP A 141 29.36 -25.55 21.71
C ASP A 141 30.77 -25.75 22.36
N ASP A 142 30.99 -25.87 23.67
CA ASP A 142 30.32 -26.72 24.67
C ASP A 142 30.66 -26.31 26.13
N GLU A 143 29.70 -26.59 27.00
CA GLU A 143 29.67 -26.96 28.43
C GLU A 143 30.93 -26.90 29.34
N ALA A 144 30.74 -26.34 30.56
CA ALA A 144 31.69 -26.35 31.67
C ALA A 144 31.80 -27.71 32.37
N PRO A 145 32.93 -27.97 33.07
CA PRO A 145 32.79 -28.26 34.51
C PRO A 145 33.89 -27.66 35.42
N SER A 146 33.53 -27.57 36.70
CA SER A 146 34.30 -27.20 37.90
C SER A 146 35.68 -27.87 38.06
N ASP A 147 36.68 -27.21 38.65
CA ASP A 147 37.04 -27.32 40.09
C ASP A 147 38.39 -26.63 40.45
N SER A 148 38.43 -26.15 41.70
CA SER A 148 39.54 -25.84 42.63
C SER A 148 40.90 -25.23 42.20
N SER A 149 41.20 -24.11 42.89
CA SER A 149 42.43 -23.81 43.63
C SER A 149 43.67 -23.18 42.95
N SER A 150 44.18 -22.18 43.68
CA SER A 150 45.60 -21.83 43.89
C SER A 150 46.33 -20.88 42.92
N ILE A 151 46.59 -19.68 43.48
CA ILE A 151 47.93 -19.07 43.72
C ILE A 151 48.45 -17.97 42.76
N CYS A 152 48.86 -16.88 43.44
CA CYS A 152 49.78 -15.78 43.10
C CYS A 152 49.30 -14.72 42.08
N ALA A 153 49.44 -13.41 42.31
CA ALA A 153 50.17 -12.63 43.33
C ALA A 153 49.44 -11.30 43.61
#